data_AF-A0A259INH0-F1
#
_entry.id   AF-A0A259INH0-F1
#
_cell.length_a   1.000
_cell.length_b   1.000
_cell.length_c   1.000
_cell.angle_alpha   90.00
_cell.angle_beta   90.00
_cell.angle_gamma   90.00
#
_symmetry.space_group_name_H-M   'P 1'
#
loop_
_entity.id
_entity.type
_entity.pdbx_description
1 polymer ?
#
loop_
_entity_poly.entity_id
_entity_poly.type
_entity_poly.pdbx_seq_one_letter_code
_entity_poly.pdbx_strand_id
1 'polypeptide(L)'
;MKKLFGNSLFIKEITPLQGTSFAAPLLLCNAVGIRAVLGQDLTPLAIKALLVHSAKQNGNDKNEVGWGKAPESLNEIITSPPGVARIVYQGELKPGKYLRASIPIPKSELTGRVKLKATFCYASPVDPQEASCYTQAELEVTFRPNLSKFSNDKTTGKAKSQPDTSSFFETSSYATEEERRADWGKWETTLHAEQGFLGTTLNAPVFDIHYNARESGAPTVGAGKIKYALVIAVEASKHQDLYNEILQSYASILIPIQPKVTIPINV
;
A
#
# COMPACT_ATOMS: atom_id res chain seq x y z
N MET A 1 35.29 7.59 -68.25
CA MET A 1 35.38 7.58 -66.77
C MET A 1 34.01 7.31 -66.19
N LYS A 2 33.79 6.13 -65.60
CA LYS A 2 32.55 5.78 -64.91
C LYS A 2 32.49 6.55 -63.58
N LYS A 3 31.51 7.44 -63.40
CA LYS A 3 31.17 8.00 -62.08
C LYS A 3 30.39 6.93 -61.31
N LEU A 4 31.06 6.29 -60.35
CA LEU A 4 30.43 5.53 -59.28
C LEU A 4 29.75 6.55 -58.35
N PHE A 5 28.46 6.81 -58.55
CA PHE A 5 27.64 7.40 -57.50
C PHE A 5 27.35 6.29 -56.49
N GLY A 6 28.03 6.37 -55.35
CA GLY A 6 27.81 5.47 -54.23
C GLY A 6 26.37 5.60 -53.74
N ASN A 7 25.66 4.48 -53.71
CA ASN A 7 24.47 4.32 -52.87
C ASN A 7 24.92 4.46 -51.41
N SER A 8 24.87 5.68 -50.88
CA SER A 8 24.87 5.88 -49.44
C SER A 8 23.52 5.38 -48.92
N LEU A 9 23.48 4.11 -48.50
CA LEU A 9 22.45 3.65 -47.60
C LEU A 9 22.63 4.45 -46.30
N PHE A 10 21.72 5.41 -46.06
CA PHE A 10 21.54 5.96 -44.73
C PHE A 10 21.14 4.81 -43.80
N ILE A 11 22.12 4.25 -43.09
CA ILE A 11 21.86 3.38 -41.96
C ILE A 11 21.16 4.26 -40.93
N LYS A 12 19.87 4.02 -40.71
CA LYS A 12 19.10 4.67 -39.64
C LYS A 12 19.66 4.16 -38.33
N GLU A 13 20.63 4.88 -37.78
CA GLU A 13 21.31 4.52 -36.55
C GLU A 13 20.34 4.69 -35.38
N ILE A 14 20.06 3.59 -34.68
CA ILE A 14 19.23 3.60 -33.48
C ILE A 14 20.17 3.79 -32.29
N THR A 15 20.19 5.00 -31.72
CA THR A 15 20.98 5.28 -30.52
C THR A 15 20.14 4.98 -29.27
N PRO A 16 20.58 4.07 -28.37
CA PRO A 16 19.87 3.81 -27.13
C PRO A 16 19.94 5.04 -26.22
N LEU A 17 18.78 5.49 -25.76
CA LEU A 17 18.66 6.55 -24.75
C LEU A 17 18.41 5.93 -23.39
N GLN A 18 19.12 6.41 -22.37
CA GLN A 18 18.99 5.94 -20.99
C GLN A 18 18.94 7.12 -20.02
N GLY A 19 18.25 6.94 -18.90
CA GLY A 19 18.12 7.96 -17.86
C GLY A 19 16.92 7.71 -16.94
N THR A 20 17.03 8.16 -15.69
CA THR A 20 15.92 8.07 -14.72
C THR A 20 14.73 8.94 -15.11
N SER A 21 14.95 9.95 -15.96
CA SER A 21 13.89 10.77 -16.57
C SER A 21 12.88 9.95 -17.38
N PHE A 22 13.28 8.80 -17.93
CA PHE A 22 12.38 7.89 -18.65
C PHE A 22 11.53 7.01 -17.72
N ALA A 23 11.93 6.84 -16.45
CA ALA A 23 11.21 6.01 -15.49
C ALA A 23 9.88 6.67 -15.03
N ALA A 24 9.89 7.99 -14.83
CA ALA A 24 8.70 8.74 -14.41
C ALA A 24 7.52 8.63 -15.41
N PRO A 25 7.69 8.91 -16.72
CA PRO A 25 6.60 8.77 -17.68
C PRO A 25 6.17 7.30 -17.86
N LEU A 26 7.09 6.33 -17.73
CA LEU A 26 6.74 4.91 -17.80
C LEU A 26 5.81 4.49 -16.65
N LEU A 27 6.11 4.92 -15.42
CA LEU A 27 5.24 4.68 -14.28
C LEU A 27 3.88 5.41 -14.42
N LEU A 28 3.90 6.63 -14.98
CA LEU A 28 2.68 7.39 -15.27
C LEU A 28 1.79 6.68 -16.28
N CYS A 29 2.37 6.07 -17.33
CA CYS A 29 1.62 5.25 -18.29
C CYS A 29 0.91 4.09 -17.59
N ASN A 30 1.57 3.41 -16.65
CA ASN A 30 0.93 2.36 -15.84
C ASN A 30 -0.22 2.93 -15.00
N ALA A 31 -0.03 4.07 -14.34
CA ALA A 31 -1.07 4.73 -13.54
C ALA A 31 -2.31 5.10 -14.39
N VAL A 32 -2.08 5.67 -15.58
CA VAL A 32 -3.12 6.02 -16.54
C VAL A 32 -3.82 4.76 -17.08
N GLY A 33 -3.06 3.70 -17.37
CA GLY A 33 -3.60 2.41 -17.79
C GLY A 33 -4.54 1.80 -16.75
N ILE A 34 -4.15 1.80 -15.47
CA ILE A 34 -5.03 1.37 -14.36
C ILE A 34 -6.32 2.18 -14.35
N ARG A 35 -6.23 3.52 -14.47
CA ARG A 35 -7.41 4.39 -14.50
C ARG A 35 -8.27 4.20 -15.75
N ALA A 36 -7.68 3.88 -16.89
CA ALA A 36 -8.41 3.61 -18.13
C ALA A 36 -9.21 2.30 -18.02
N VAL A 37 -8.61 1.26 -17.43
CA VAL A 37 -9.25 -0.05 -17.27
C VAL A 37 -10.29 -0.05 -16.16
N LEU A 38 -9.98 0.50 -14.98
CA LEU A 38 -10.86 0.47 -13.80
C LEU A 38 -11.76 1.72 -13.67
N GLY A 39 -11.58 2.72 -14.54
CA GLY A 39 -12.35 3.95 -14.53
C GLY A 39 -12.12 4.83 -13.29
N GLN A 40 -13.19 5.51 -12.85
CA GLN A 40 -13.17 6.45 -11.72
C GLN A 40 -13.35 5.78 -10.34
N ASP A 41 -13.40 4.46 -10.28
CA ASP A 41 -13.66 3.75 -9.03
C ASP A 41 -12.46 3.86 -8.07
N LEU A 42 -11.27 4.12 -8.61
CA LEU A 42 -10.05 4.37 -7.85
C LEU A 42 -9.62 5.83 -7.91
N THR A 43 -9.35 6.39 -6.74
CA THR A 43 -8.72 7.71 -6.62
C THR A 43 -7.25 7.66 -7.07
N PRO A 44 -6.64 8.80 -7.48
CA PRO A 44 -5.20 8.84 -7.80
C PRO A 44 -4.30 8.33 -6.66
N LEU A 45 -4.71 8.57 -5.40
CA LEU A 45 -4.01 8.09 -4.22
C LEU A 45 -4.09 6.56 -4.07
N ALA A 46 -5.22 5.96 -4.40
CA ALA A 46 -5.39 4.50 -4.44
C ALA A 46 -4.57 3.88 -5.58
N ILE A 47 -4.47 4.53 -6.74
CA ILE A 47 -3.61 4.09 -7.84
C ILE A 47 -2.14 4.14 -7.41
N LYS A 48 -1.69 5.23 -6.77
CA LYS A 48 -0.35 5.30 -6.16
C LYS A 48 -0.11 4.14 -5.20
N ALA A 49 -1.06 3.88 -4.31
CA ALA A 49 -0.97 2.77 -3.36
C ALA A 49 -0.87 1.41 -4.05
N LEU A 50 -1.64 1.15 -5.12
CA LEU A 50 -1.55 -0.09 -5.90
C LEU A 50 -0.20 -0.27 -6.61
N LEU A 51 0.35 0.80 -7.17
CA LEU A 51 1.66 0.79 -7.82
C LEU A 51 2.77 0.44 -6.83
N VAL A 52 2.78 1.12 -5.67
CA VAL A 52 3.73 0.82 -4.58
C VAL A 52 3.50 -0.58 -4.02
N HIS A 53 2.24 -0.99 -3.85
CA HIS A 53 1.90 -2.32 -3.37
C HIS A 53 2.39 -3.45 -4.29
N SER A 54 2.45 -3.19 -5.59
CA SER A 54 2.87 -4.17 -6.59
C SER A 54 4.38 -4.10 -6.89
N ALA A 55 5.08 -3.10 -6.36
CA ALA A 55 6.50 -2.91 -6.59
C ALA A 55 7.34 -4.09 -6.06
N LYS A 56 8.39 -4.43 -6.81
CA LYS A 56 9.33 -5.50 -6.51
C LYS A 56 10.73 -4.92 -6.36
N GLN A 57 11.37 -5.12 -5.21
CA GLN A 57 12.74 -4.64 -4.95
C GLN A 57 13.80 -5.44 -5.70
N ASN A 58 13.52 -6.70 -6.05
CA ASN A 58 14.43 -7.60 -6.78
C ASN A 58 15.84 -7.71 -6.15
N GLY A 59 15.93 -7.68 -4.82
CA GLY A 59 17.20 -7.80 -4.08
C GLY A 59 18.07 -6.55 -4.06
N ASN A 60 17.63 -5.43 -4.63
CA ASN A 60 18.35 -4.15 -4.57
C ASN A 60 18.11 -3.45 -3.22
N ASP A 61 19.03 -2.57 -2.84
CA ASP A 61 18.92 -1.77 -1.62
C ASP A 61 17.72 -0.81 -1.70
N LYS A 62 16.93 -0.74 -0.62
CA LYS A 62 15.76 0.14 -0.52
C LYS A 62 16.13 1.62 -0.73
N ASN A 63 17.33 2.04 -0.36
CA ASN A 63 17.80 3.41 -0.56
C ASN A 63 18.04 3.75 -2.03
N GLU A 64 18.30 2.75 -2.87
CA GLU A 64 18.56 2.95 -4.31
C GLU A 64 17.27 2.90 -5.13
N VAL A 65 16.35 1.98 -4.79
CA VAL A 65 15.15 1.70 -5.60
C VAL A 65 13.84 2.06 -4.90
N GLY A 66 13.89 2.60 -3.68
CA GLY A 66 12.73 2.84 -2.84
C GLY A 66 11.95 1.54 -2.57
N TRP A 67 10.65 1.57 -2.86
CA TRP A 67 9.78 0.39 -2.77
C TRP A 67 9.98 -0.62 -3.91
N GLY A 68 10.83 -0.30 -4.90
CA GLY A 68 11.16 -1.16 -6.04
C GLY A 68 10.45 -0.78 -7.33
N LYS A 69 10.59 -1.63 -8.35
CA LYS A 69 10.01 -1.42 -9.69
C LYS A 69 8.57 -1.94 -9.73
N ALA A 70 7.64 -1.09 -10.16
CA ALA A 70 6.27 -1.52 -10.45
C ALA A 70 6.24 -2.52 -11.63
N PRO A 71 5.33 -3.51 -11.65
CA PRO A 71 5.21 -4.43 -12.76
C PRO A 71 4.92 -3.71 -14.09
N GLU A 72 5.44 -4.26 -15.19
CA GLU A 72 5.19 -3.73 -16.53
C GLU A 72 3.78 -4.10 -17.01
N SER A 73 3.31 -5.30 -16.66
CA SER A 73 1.97 -5.76 -16.97
C SER A 73 0.95 -5.16 -16.00
N LEU A 74 -0.06 -4.46 -16.54
CA LEU A 74 -1.18 -3.94 -15.76
C LEU A 74 -1.92 -5.04 -15.01
N ASN A 75 -2.04 -6.23 -15.59
CA ASN A 75 -2.75 -7.37 -14.99
C ASN A 75 -2.09 -7.83 -13.69
N GLU A 76 -0.77 -7.73 -13.55
CA GLU A 76 -0.10 -8.06 -12.28
C GLU A 76 -0.51 -7.11 -11.13
N ILE A 77 -0.99 -5.92 -11.47
CA ILE A 77 -1.35 -4.85 -10.52
C ILE A 77 -2.84 -4.92 -10.18
N ILE A 78 -3.69 -5.07 -11.20
CA ILE A 78 -5.16 -4.98 -11.03
C ILE A 78 -5.83 -6.33 -10.80
N THR A 79 -5.21 -7.44 -11.23
CA THR A 79 -5.75 -8.79 -11.04
C THR A 79 -5.14 -9.43 -9.79
N SER A 80 -5.96 -10.16 -9.04
CA SER A 80 -5.48 -10.98 -7.93
C SER A 80 -5.18 -12.40 -8.43
N PRO A 81 -3.96 -12.92 -8.21
CA PRO A 81 -3.64 -14.30 -8.54
C PRO A 81 -4.38 -15.29 -7.61
N PRO A 82 -4.44 -16.58 -7.97
CA PRO A 82 -5.00 -17.62 -7.11
C PRO A 82 -4.37 -17.61 -5.71
N GLY A 83 -5.22 -17.76 -4.69
CA GLY A 83 -4.80 -17.69 -3.28
C GLY A 83 -4.42 -16.31 -2.77
N VAL A 84 -4.68 -15.24 -3.53
CA VAL A 84 -4.50 -13.86 -3.10
C VAL A 84 -5.82 -13.12 -3.21
N ALA A 85 -6.18 -12.39 -2.16
CA ALA A 85 -7.26 -11.42 -2.18
C ALA A 85 -6.68 -10.02 -1.94
N ARG A 86 -6.86 -9.11 -2.90
CA ARG A 86 -6.44 -7.71 -2.78
C ARG A 86 -7.66 -6.83 -2.53
N ILE A 87 -7.61 -6.07 -1.45
CA ILE A 87 -8.68 -5.19 -0.97
C ILE A 87 -8.16 -3.75 -0.99
N VAL A 88 -8.98 -2.83 -1.50
CA VAL A 88 -8.66 -1.40 -1.54
C VAL A 88 -9.68 -0.63 -0.71
N TYR A 89 -9.20 0.05 0.33
CA TYR A 89 -9.95 1.05 1.08
C TYR A 89 -9.52 2.43 0.62
N GLN A 90 -10.48 3.32 0.38
CA GLN A 90 -10.20 4.74 0.09
C GLN A 90 -11.24 5.61 0.78
N GLY A 91 -10.83 6.82 1.19
CA GLY A 91 -11.75 7.73 1.86
C GLY A 91 -11.06 8.94 2.46
N GLU A 92 -11.67 9.49 3.50
CA GLU A 92 -11.18 10.65 4.25
C GLU A 92 -11.02 10.31 5.74
N LEU A 93 -9.92 10.75 6.35
CA LEU A 93 -9.70 10.69 7.79
C LEU A 93 -10.04 12.03 8.43
N LYS A 94 -10.63 11.98 9.63
CA LYS A 94 -10.92 13.15 10.47
C LYS A 94 -9.91 13.22 11.61
N PRO A 95 -9.41 14.41 11.97
CA PRO A 95 -8.43 14.55 13.05
C PRO A 95 -9.00 14.05 14.38
N GLY A 96 -8.17 13.38 15.17
CA GLY A 96 -8.52 12.88 16.51
C GLY A 96 -9.55 11.74 16.53
N LYS A 97 -9.90 11.17 15.38
CA LYS A 97 -10.77 9.98 15.27
C LYS A 97 -9.97 8.77 14.82
N TYR A 98 -10.35 7.62 15.36
CA TYR A 98 -9.85 6.33 14.93
C TYR A 98 -10.72 5.79 13.79
N LEU A 99 -10.09 5.40 12.69
CA LEU A 99 -10.70 4.58 11.66
C LEU A 99 -10.22 3.15 11.87
N ARG A 100 -11.17 2.21 12.04
CA ARG A 100 -10.86 0.78 12.06
C ARG A 100 -11.05 0.21 10.66
N ALA A 101 -9.95 -0.15 10.01
CA ALA A 101 -9.97 -0.88 8.74
C ALA A 101 -9.90 -2.38 9.04
N SER A 102 -10.97 -3.12 8.71
CA SER A 102 -10.93 -4.57 8.79
C SER A 102 -9.98 -5.15 7.75
N ILE A 103 -9.34 -6.28 8.07
CA ILE A 103 -8.62 -7.11 7.12
C ILE A 103 -9.53 -8.31 6.85
N PRO A 104 -10.21 -8.36 5.69
CA PRO A 104 -11.13 -9.43 5.37
C PRO A 104 -10.39 -10.78 5.31
N ILE A 105 -10.86 -11.75 6.09
CA ILE A 105 -10.40 -13.14 6.06
C ILE A 105 -11.63 -14.04 5.86
N PRO A 106 -11.52 -15.17 5.15
CA PRO A 106 -12.67 -16.03 4.93
C PRO A 106 -13.21 -16.56 6.27
N LYS A 107 -14.49 -16.95 6.29
CA LYS A 107 -15.07 -17.62 7.47
C LYS A 107 -14.49 -19.01 7.69
N SER A 108 -13.97 -19.63 6.63
CA SER A 108 -13.23 -20.87 6.71
C SER A 108 -11.91 -20.66 7.47
N GLU A 109 -11.45 -21.69 8.16
CA GLU A 109 -10.17 -21.59 8.87
C GLU A 109 -9.01 -21.50 7.87
N LEU A 110 -8.21 -20.45 8.00
CA LEU A 110 -6.98 -20.30 7.23
C LEU A 110 -5.94 -21.33 7.70
N THR A 111 -5.60 -22.27 6.82
CA THR A 111 -4.62 -23.32 7.11
C THR A 111 -3.21 -22.91 6.69
N GLY A 112 -2.23 -23.07 7.60
CA GLY A 112 -0.82 -22.83 7.31
C GLY A 112 -0.39 -21.37 7.51
N ARG A 113 0.66 -20.97 6.78
CA ARG A 113 1.18 -19.60 6.82
C ARG A 113 0.39 -18.73 5.84
N VAL A 114 -0.06 -17.59 6.33
CA VAL A 114 -0.74 -16.54 5.58
C VAL A 114 0.19 -15.34 5.55
N LYS A 115 0.43 -14.80 4.36
CA LYS A 115 1.16 -13.56 4.19
C LYS A 115 0.17 -12.40 4.10
N LEU A 116 0.39 -11.37 4.92
CA LEU A 116 -0.31 -10.10 4.84
C LEU A 116 0.65 -9.04 4.28
N LYS A 117 0.23 -8.37 3.22
CA LYS A 117 0.94 -7.22 2.65
C LYS A 117 0.02 -6.03 2.73
N ALA A 118 0.50 -4.89 3.23
CA ALA A 118 -0.30 -3.67 3.30
C ALA A 118 0.49 -2.46 2.79
N THR A 119 -0.21 -1.57 2.11
CA THR A 119 0.34 -0.32 1.59
C THR A 119 -0.64 0.79 1.89
N PHE A 120 -0.20 1.76 2.67
CA PHE A 120 -1.03 2.84 3.14
C PHE A 120 -0.46 4.17 2.64
N CYS A 121 -1.18 4.83 1.74
CA CYS A 121 -0.90 6.17 1.27
C CYS A 121 -1.91 7.17 1.83
N TYR A 122 -1.46 8.37 2.20
CA TYR A 122 -2.33 9.48 2.59
C TYR A 122 -1.83 10.80 2.01
N ALA A 123 -2.68 11.83 2.00
CA ALA A 123 -2.31 13.16 1.53
C ALA A 123 -2.20 14.12 2.73
N SER A 124 -0.98 14.54 3.06
CA SER A 124 -0.72 15.54 4.09
C SER A 124 -0.53 16.91 3.47
N PRO A 125 -1.15 17.98 4.00
CA PRO A 125 -0.67 19.33 3.81
C PRO A 125 0.75 19.48 4.38
N VAL A 126 1.44 20.53 3.94
CA VAL A 126 2.80 20.84 4.39
C VAL A 126 2.83 22.16 5.15
N ASP A 127 3.73 22.27 6.13
CA ASP A 127 4.04 23.49 6.86
C ASP A 127 5.49 23.91 6.54
N PRO A 128 5.70 24.82 5.56
CA PRO A 128 7.04 25.24 5.17
C PRO A 128 7.78 26.04 6.25
N GLN A 129 7.07 26.57 7.26
CA GLN A 129 7.68 27.36 8.32
C GLN A 129 8.34 26.46 9.38
N GLU A 130 7.90 25.20 9.48
CA GLU A 130 8.38 24.24 10.46
C GLU A 130 9.21 23.13 9.80
N ALA A 131 10.50 23.38 9.61
CA ALA A 131 11.43 22.40 9.00
C ALA A 131 11.53 21.08 9.79
N SER A 132 11.25 21.11 11.11
CA SER A 132 11.24 19.95 12.02
C SER A 132 9.88 19.23 12.09
N CYS A 133 8.83 19.76 11.43
CA CYS A 133 7.49 19.17 11.32
C CYS A 133 6.80 19.54 9.99
N TYR A 134 7.49 19.30 8.87
CA TYR A 134 7.08 19.69 7.52
C TYR A 134 5.72 19.12 7.10
N THR A 135 5.33 17.93 7.57
CA THR A 135 4.00 17.37 7.30
C THR A 135 3.03 17.68 8.43
N GLN A 136 1.89 18.27 8.11
CA GLN A 136 0.82 18.58 9.06
C GLN A 136 -0.03 17.36 9.47
N ALA A 137 0.20 16.19 8.86
CA ALA A 137 -0.47 14.95 9.19
C ALA A 137 0.48 13.79 9.44
N GLU A 138 0.32 13.15 10.59
CA GLU A 138 0.95 11.88 10.94
C GLU A 138 -0.14 10.82 11.13
N LEU A 139 0.09 9.62 10.59
CA LEU A 139 -0.79 8.47 10.81
C LEU A 139 -0.10 7.48 11.74
N GLU A 140 -0.77 7.16 12.84
CA GLU A 140 -0.39 6.08 13.72
C GLU A 140 -1.26 4.86 13.38
N VAL A 141 -0.62 3.77 12.96
CA VAL A 141 -1.31 2.56 12.49
C VAL A 141 -1.01 1.40 13.41
N THR A 142 -2.02 1.00 14.19
CA THR A 142 -1.92 -0.12 15.12
C THR A 142 -2.54 -1.36 14.50
N PHE A 143 -1.75 -2.43 14.35
CA PHE A 143 -2.25 -3.71 13.88
C PHE A 143 -2.70 -4.60 15.04
N ARG A 144 -3.91 -5.18 14.92
CA ARG A 144 -4.46 -6.15 15.86
C ARG A 144 -4.81 -7.44 15.11
N PRO A 145 -4.03 -8.52 15.27
CA PRO A 145 -4.25 -9.76 14.53
C PRO A 145 -5.47 -10.55 15.02
N ASN A 146 -5.83 -10.42 16.31
CA ASN A 146 -6.91 -11.18 16.92
C ASN A 146 -7.75 -10.30 17.86
N LEU A 147 -9.01 -10.02 17.49
CA LEU A 147 -9.91 -9.17 18.29
C LEU A 147 -10.43 -9.86 19.56
N SER A 148 -10.33 -11.18 19.67
CA SER A 148 -10.77 -11.94 20.84
C SER A 148 -9.66 -12.15 21.87
N LYS A 149 -8.42 -11.74 21.56
CA LYS A 149 -7.26 -11.95 22.43
C LYS A 149 -6.95 -10.69 23.24
N PHE A 150 -7.00 -10.81 24.56
CA PHE A 150 -6.70 -9.74 25.50
C PHE A 150 -5.63 -10.21 26.48
N SER A 151 -4.45 -9.59 26.45
CA SER A 151 -3.44 -9.77 27.49
C SER A 151 -3.81 -8.97 28.74
N ASN A 152 -3.32 -9.44 29.88
CA ASN A 152 -3.39 -8.67 31.11
C ASN A 152 -2.42 -7.50 31.05
N ASP A 153 -2.83 -6.37 31.61
CA ASP A 153 -1.99 -5.23 31.86
C ASP A 153 -0.91 -5.62 32.89
N LYS A 154 0.35 -5.41 32.53
CA LYS A 154 1.51 -5.74 33.37
C LYS A 154 1.53 -4.95 34.69
N THR A 155 0.89 -3.78 34.73
CA THR A 155 0.89 -2.90 35.91
C THR A 155 -0.30 -3.15 36.82
N THR A 156 -1.49 -3.38 36.25
CA THR A 156 -2.74 -3.53 37.03
C THR A 156 -3.19 -4.98 37.20
N GLY A 157 -2.59 -5.92 36.47
CA GLY A 157 -2.95 -7.34 36.48
C GLY A 157 -4.32 -7.68 35.88
N LYS A 158 -5.07 -6.66 35.45
CA LYS A 158 -6.41 -6.81 34.86
C LYS A 158 -6.33 -7.01 33.35
N ALA A 159 -7.32 -7.67 32.77
CA ALA A 159 -7.44 -7.76 31.32
C ALA A 159 -7.52 -6.36 30.70
N LYS A 160 -6.76 -6.13 29.63
CA LYS A 160 -6.81 -4.87 28.88
C LYS A 160 -8.20 -4.65 28.28
N SER A 161 -8.59 -3.38 28.14
CA SER A 161 -9.85 -2.99 27.48
C SER A 161 -9.80 -3.14 25.95
N GLN A 162 -8.61 -3.18 25.37
CA GLN A 162 -8.39 -3.33 23.93
C GLN A 162 -7.65 -4.64 23.61
N PRO A 163 -7.90 -5.26 22.44
CA PRO A 163 -7.23 -6.49 22.04
C PRO A 163 -5.71 -6.30 21.86
N ASP A 164 -4.97 -7.39 21.90
CA ASP A 164 -3.51 -7.36 21.74
C ASP A 164 -3.09 -6.78 20.39
N THR A 165 -2.02 -5.99 20.43
CA THR A 165 -1.40 -5.38 19.25
C THR A 165 -0.20 -6.23 18.82
N SER A 166 0.12 -6.18 17.53
CA SER A 166 1.40 -6.66 17.00
C SER A 166 2.00 -5.62 16.07
N SER A 167 3.31 -5.61 15.94
CA SER A 167 3.99 -4.70 15.01
C SER A 167 3.74 -5.15 13.57
N PHE A 168 3.52 -4.20 12.66
CA PHE A 168 3.29 -4.49 11.23
C PHE A 168 4.16 -3.62 10.32
N PHE A 169 3.97 -2.30 10.40
CA PHE A 169 4.78 -1.33 9.65
C PHE A 169 6.09 -0.98 10.36
N GLU A 170 6.09 -1.04 11.69
CA GLU A 170 7.27 -0.79 12.53
C GLU A 170 7.93 -2.13 12.89
N THR A 171 9.26 -2.20 12.88
CA THR A 171 9.98 -3.47 13.15
C THR A 171 10.42 -3.58 14.62
N SER A 172 10.50 -2.47 15.39
CA SER A 172 10.80 -2.52 16.82
C SER A 172 9.80 -1.68 17.63
N SER A 173 9.55 -2.05 18.90
CA SER A 173 8.70 -1.27 19.81
C SER A 173 9.44 -0.12 20.48
N TYR A 174 10.78 -0.11 20.37
CA TYR A 174 11.67 0.87 20.97
C TYR A 174 12.67 1.30 19.90
N ALA A 175 12.35 2.38 19.21
CA ALA A 175 13.31 3.11 18.39
C ALA A 175 13.45 4.52 18.89
N THR A 176 14.68 5.01 18.80
CA THR A 176 15.04 6.41 18.96
C THR A 176 14.35 7.28 17.91
N GLU A 177 14.30 8.59 18.17
CA GLU A 177 13.72 9.54 17.21
C GLU A 177 14.44 9.51 15.86
N GLU A 178 15.76 9.35 15.89
CA GLU A 178 16.63 9.26 14.72
C GLU A 178 16.30 8.03 13.86
N GLU A 179 16.18 6.85 14.48
CA GLU A 179 15.76 5.61 13.82
C GLU A 179 14.35 5.73 13.23
N ARG A 180 13.41 6.41 13.93
CA ARG A 180 12.06 6.66 13.40
C ARG A 180 12.08 7.57 12.16
N ARG A 181 13.01 8.52 12.12
CA ARG A 181 13.17 9.46 11.01
C ARG A 181 13.87 8.80 9.82
N ALA A 182 14.91 8.01 10.06
CA ALA A 182 15.68 7.33 9.02
C ALA A 182 14.95 6.12 8.45
N ASP A 183 14.41 5.26 9.30
CA ASP A 183 13.94 3.94 8.90
C ASP A 183 12.41 3.84 8.79
N TRP A 184 11.67 4.61 9.59
CA TRP A 184 10.22 4.40 9.76
C TRP A 184 9.34 5.49 9.18
N GLY A 185 9.95 6.45 8.49
CA GLY A 185 9.19 7.39 7.69
C GLY A 185 8.19 8.19 8.52
N LYS A 186 8.61 8.73 9.67
CA LYS A 186 7.82 9.67 10.50
C LYS A 186 7.19 10.84 9.70
N TRP A 187 7.70 11.07 8.50
CA TRP A 187 7.32 12.12 7.56
C TRP A 187 6.80 11.57 6.22
N GLU A 188 6.77 10.25 6.11
CA GLU A 188 6.39 9.54 4.91
C GLU A 188 4.88 9.43 4.83
N THR A 189 4.35 9.90 3.71
CA THR A 189 2.92 9.77 3.41
C THR A 189 2.58 8.40 2.82
N THR A 190 3.52 7.46 2.85
CA THR A 190 3.41 6.14 2.24
C THR A 190 4.11 5.09 3.12
N LEU A 191 3.31 4.23 3.74
CA LEU A 191 3.77 3.10 4.54
C LEU A 191 3.57 1.82 3.73
N HIS A 192 4.56 0.93 3.73
CA HIS A 192 4.47 -0.35 3.03
C HIS A 192 5.21 -1.42 3.82
N ALA A 193 4.53 -2.53 4.10
CA ALA A 193 5.09 -3.64 4.83
C ALA A 193 4.44 -4.98 4.44
N GLU A 194 5.19 -6.04 4.70
CA GLU A 194 4.82 -7.41 4.40
C GLU A 194 5.23 -8.30 5.57
N GLN A 195 4.30 -9.10 6.11
CA GLN A 195 4.57 -10.01 7.21
C GLN A 195 3.81 -11.34 7.09
N GLY A 196 4.42 -12.41 7.59
CA GLY A 196 3.83 -13.74 7.62
C GLY A 196 3.26 -14.10 9.00
N PHE A 197 2.04 -14.63 9.01
CA PHE A 197 1.32 -15.07 10.20
C PHE A 197 0.89 -16.53 10.06
N LEU A 198 0.63 -17.20 11.19
CA LEU A 198 -0.10 -18.47 11.16
C LEU A 198 -1.59 -18.15 11.03
N GLY A 199 -2.30 -18.84 10.14
CA GLY A 199 -3.73 -18.57 9.91
C GLY A 199 -4.57 -18.65 11.19
N THR A 200 -4.21 -19.56 12.11
CA THR A 200 -4.86 -19.70 13.43
C THR A 200 -4.66 -18.51 14.37
N THR A 201 -3.68 -17.64 14.12
CA THR A 201 -3.44 -16.43 14.92
C THR A 201 -4.27 -15.24 14.47
N LEU A 202 -4.86 -15.30 13.27
CA LEU A 202 -5.68 -14.24 12.69
C LEU A 202 -7.15 -14.50 13.01
N ASN A 203 -7.78 -13.60 13.76
CA ASN A 203 -9.22 -13.64 14.04
C ASN A 203 -9.79 -12.22 13.97
N ALA A 204 -10.60 -11.98 12.94
CA ALA A 204 -11.10 -10.66 12.57
C ALA A 204 -10.01 -9.57 12.65
N PRO A 205 -8.84 -9.77 11.99
CA PRO A 205 -7.73 -8.84 12.09
C PRO A 205 -8.10 -7.42 11.61
N VAL A 206 -7.55 -6.39 12.24
CA VAL A 206 -7.83 -4.99 11.90
C VAL A 206 -6.58 -4.11 11.97
N PHE A 207 -6.60 -3.02 11.21
CA PHE A 207 -5.76 -1.84 11.45
C PHE A 207 -6.60 -0.74 12.10
N ASP A 208 -6.19 -0.32 13.29
CA ASP A 208 -6.68 0.91 13.90
C ASP A 208 -5.79 2.07 13.44
N ILE A 209 -6.39 3.03 12.77
CA ILE A 209 -5.71 4.14 12.12
C ILE A 209 -6.09 5.42 12.85
N HIS A 210 -5.09 6.09 13.42
CA HIS A 210 -5.27 7.35 14.13
C HIS A 210 -4.62 8.49 13.34
N TYR A 211 -5.43 9.49 13.00
CA TYR A 211 -4.93 10.70 12.35
C TYR A 211 -4.55 11.75 13.41
N ASN A 212 -3.24 11.90 13.60
CA ASN A 212 -2.62 12.93 14.41
C ASN A 212 -2.35 14.17 13.54
N ALA A 213 -3.19 15.20 13.69
CA ALA A 213 -3.00 16.46 12.98
C ALA A 213 -2.10 17.41 13.78
N ARG A 214 -1.30 18.20 13.05
CA ARG A 214 -0.39 19.20 13.61
C ARG A 214 -0.45 20.53 12.86
N GLU A 215 -0.18 21.59 13.59
CA GLU A 215 -0.07 22.96 13.08
C GLU A 215 1.02 23.68 13.90
N SER A 216 1.98 24.32 13.24
CA SER A 216 3.12 24.97 13.90
C SER A 216 3.85 24.05 14.90
N GLY A 217 4.04 22.78 14.52
CA GLY A 217 4.72 21.77 15.35
C GLY A 217 3.91 21.22 16.54
N ALA A 218 2.71 21.73 16.82
CA ALA A 218 1.86 21.30 17.93
C ALA A 218 0.65 20.47 17.45
N PRO A 219 0.12 19.54 18.27
CA PRO A 219 -1.13 18.86 17.97
C PRO A 219 -2.29 19.86 17.80
N THR A 220 -3.09 19.69 16.74
CA THR A 220 -4.27 20.52 16.49
C THR A 220 -5.51 19.65 16.29
N VAL A 221 -6.66 20.15 16.75
CA VAL A 221 -7.98 19.49 16.55
C VAL A 221 -8.75 20.16 15.41
N GLY A 222 -8.31 21.35 14.97
CA GLY A 222 -8.96 22.16 13.94
C GLY A 222 -8.56 21.83 12.50
N ALA A 223 -7.69 20.84 12.29
CA ALA A 223 -7.21 20.49 10.96
C ALA A 223 -8.33 19.98 10.03
N GLY A 224 -8.12 20.18 8.73
CA GLY A 224 -8.98 19.63 7.69
C GLY A 224 -8.94 18.10 7.65
N LYS A 225 -9.87 17.50 6.91
CA LYS A 225 -9.80 16.07 6.60
C LYS A 225 -8.68 15.80 5.60
N ILE A 226 -8.09 14.61 5.68
CA ILE A 226 -7.09 14.14 4.71
C ILE A 226 -7.60 12.94 3.93
N LYS A 227 -7.24 12.87 2.65
CA LYS A 227 -7.55 11.70 1.81
C LYS A 227 -6.58 10.57 2.10
N TYR A 228 -7.08 9.35 2.02
CA TYR A 228 -6.29 8.15 2.32
C TYR A 228 -6.64 7.03 1.35
N ALA A 229 -5.68 6.12 1.12
CA ALA A 229 -5.88 4.87 0.43
C ALA A 229 -5.03 3.76 1.05
N LEU A 230 -5.68 2.65 1.40
CA LEU A 230 -5.06 1.48 2.01
C LEU A 230 -5.32 0.26 1.12
N VAL A 231 -4.26 -0.33 0.60
CA VAL A 231 -4.29 -1.58 -0.15
C VAL A 231 -3.80 -2.69 0.75
N ILE A 232 -4.59 -3.74 0.92
CA ILE A 232 -4.24 -4.93 1.69
C ILE A 232 -4.31 -6.13 0.76
N ALA A 233 -3.28 -6.98 0.77
CA ALA A 233 -3.32 -8.29 0.15
C ALA A 233 -3.19 -9.36 1.24
N VAL A 234 -4.15 -10.29 1.23
CA VAL A 234 -4.10 -11.52 2.00
C VAL A 234 -3.69 -12.62 1.05
N GLU A 235 -2.58 -13.29 1.33
CA GLU A 235 -2.04 -14.38 0.52
C GLU A 235 -2.02 -15.66 1.36
N ALA A 236 -2.76 -16.68 0.92
CA ALA A 236 -2.79 -18.00 1.52
C ALA A 236 -2.64 -19.06 0.42
N SER A 237 -1.41 -19.55 0.25
CA SER A 237 -1.05 -20.48 -0.84
C SER A 237 -1.80 -21.81 -0.80
N LYS A 238 -2.30 -22.22 0.37
CA LYS A 238 -3.15 -23.42 0.54
C LYS A 238 -4.63 -23.21 0.23
N HIS A 239 -5.06 -21.97 -0.01
CA HIS A 239 -6.45 -21.57 -0.21
C HIS A 239 -6.61 -20.89 -1.56
N GLN A 240 -6.64 -21.66 -2.65
CA GLN A 240 -6.63 -21.10 -4.01
C GLN A 240 -7.85 -20.22 -4.31
N ASP A 241 -9.00 -20.49 -3.68
CA ASP A 241 -10.26 -19.74 -3.87
C ASP A 241 -10.48 -18.58 -2.88
N LEU A 242 -9.41 -18.17 -2.17
CA LEU A 242 -9.44 -17.15 -1.11
C LEU A 242 -10.21 -15.87 -1.51
N TYR A 243 -10.02 -15.42 -2.75
CA TYR A 243 -10.70 -14.23 -3.27
C TYR A 243 -12.23 -14.35 -3.23
N ASN A 244 -12.77 -15.47 -3.75
CA ASN A 244 -14.22 -15.67 -3.82
C ASN A 244 -14.81 -15.91 -2.43
N GLU A 245 -14.12 -16.65 -1.56
CA GLU A 245 -14.57 -16.88 -0.18
C GLU A 245 -14.65 -15.59 0.64
N ILE A 246 -13.67 -14.70 0.49
CA ILE A 246 -13.70 -13.37 1.12
C ILE A 246 -14.84 -12.53 0.53
N LEU A 247 -14.99 -12.52 -0.79
CA LEU A 247 -16.06 -11.77 -1.45
C LEU A 247 -17.45 -12.21 -0.98
N GLN A 248 -17.68 -13.52 -0.84
CA GLN A 248 -18.92 -14.07 -0.30
C GLN A 248 -19.12 -13.72 1.18
N SER A 249 -18.06 -13.80 1.98
CA SER A 249 -18.12 -13.53 3.42
C SER A 249 -18.40 -12.06 3.75
N TYR A 250 -17.97 -11.14 2.88
CA TYR A 250 -18.10 -9.69 3.06
C TYR A 250 -18.91 -9.00 1.94
N ALA A 251 -19.84 -9.72 1.29
CA ALA A 251 -20.62 -9.20 0.16
C ALA A 251 -21.45 -7.93 0.47
N SER A 252 -21.73 -7.66 1.76
CA SER A 252 -22.42 -6.45 2.20
C SER A 252 -21.53 -5.22 2.33
N ILE A 253 -20.20 -5.39 2.33
CA ILE A 253 -19.23 -4.33 2.60
C ILE A 253 -18.25 -4.16 1.42
N LEU A 254 -17.86 -5.26 0.76
CA LEU A 254 -16.92 -5.28 -0.35
C LEU A 254 -17.66 -5.36 -1.68
N ILE A 255 -17.18 -4.56 -2.64
CA ILE A 255 -17.67 -4.55 -4.01
C ILE A 255 -16.49 -4.94 -4.90
N PRO A 256 -16.64 -5.92 -5.80
CA PRO A 256 -15.58 -6.27 -6.74
C PRO A 256 -15.45 -5.14 -7.77
N ILE A 257 -14.24 -4.61 -7.95
CA ILE A 257 -13.97 -3.61 -8.98
C ILE A 257 -13.95 -4.31 -10.33
N GLN A 258 -14.91 -3.95 -11.18
CA GLN A 258 -15.03 -4.52 -12.52
C GLN A 258 -14.32 -3.61 -13.55
N PRO A 259 -13.50 -4.17 -14.45
CA PRO A 259 -12.95 -3.41 -15.57
C PRO A 259 -14.07 -2.78 -16.41
N LYS A 260 -14.00 -1.47 -16.64
CA LYS A 260 -14.98 -0.73 -17.46
C LYS A 260 -14.72 -0.87 -18.96
N VAL A 261 -13.50 -1.22 -19.33
CA VAL A 261 -13.12 -1.43 -20.74
C VAL A 261 -12.35 -2.74 -20.85
N THR A 262 -12.88 -3.67 -21.66
CA THR A 262 -12.14 -4.84 -22.13
C THR A 262 -11.30 -4.42 -23.33
N ILE A 263 -10.22 -3.66 -23.10
CA ILE A 263 -9.27 -3.38 -24.18
C ILE A 263 -8.47 -4.68 -24.40
N PRO A 264 -8.47 -5.30 -25.58
CA PRO A 264 -7.54 -6.38 -25.86
C PRO A 264 -6.13 -5.81 -25.76
N ILE A 265 -5.39 -6.25 -24.74
CA ILE A 265 -4.00 -5.88 -24.54
C ILE A 265 -3.20 -6.73 -25.54
N ASN A 266 -2.98 -6.22 -26.74
CA ASN A 266 -2.03 -6.83 -27.66
C ASN A 266 -0.62 -6.44 -27.19
N VAL A 267 0.13 -7.45 -26.75
CA VAL A 267 1.59 -7.39 -26.53
C VAL A 267 2.30 -7.29 -27.86
#